data_AF-A0A2E8XJ02-F1
#
_entry.id   AF-A0A2E8XJ02-F1
#
_cell.length_a   1.000
_cell.length_b   1.000
_cell.length_c   1.000
_cell.angle_alpha   90.00
_cell.angle_beta   90.00
_cell.angle_gamma   90.00
#
_symmetry.space_group_name_H-M   'P 1'
#
loop_
_entity.id
_entity.type
_entity.pdbx_description
1 polymer ?
#
loop_
_entity_poly.entity_id
_entity_poly.type
_entity_poly.pdbx_seq_one_letter_code
_entity_poly.pdbx_strand_id
1 'polypeptide(L)'
;MYIQRKLKVCLIYFCVIHAKVGYPQSAAIYEVPLTEFGHPDLQGVWTDQTMTPLERPVSLGLKSQYTLLEIEELEGARQVATEKARQPLPVDRRPPPSGGIITQQSDVNFNGLVSKFVPVFGEYLTSRIVQPEDGRLPYLEENPQDIFALREKAGFTRFDGPENRPANERCLGVPGQLPLIVQLPLDGPWRNIQIIQNEKYVVIYGEYHTSSRIVRLNGDHFEPSFPKFFGDSIGYWEGDTLVVHTKSFRQDQSNRRLRSSQSLEVVERYTPVSDNEMVLEFEISDPDILSEKVKSRITLERMPEGQRLYESGCHEGNYSLPSILAGARRQEIEASLTR
;
A
#
# COMPACT_ATOMS: atom_id res chain seq x y z
N MET A 1 26.81 81.58 57.42
CA MET A 1 27.07 80.15 57.71
C MET A 1 26.02 79.33 56.97
N TYR A 2 26.28 79.03 55.69
CA TYR A 2 25.32 78.40 54.77
C TYR A 2 25.61 76.88 54.71
N ILE A 3 24.64 76.07 55.11
CA ILE A 3 24.72 74.60 55.07
C ILE A 3 24.13 74.13 53.74
N GLN A 4 24.98 73.60 52.85
CA GLN A 4 24.54 72.93 51.63
C GLN A 4 24.19 71.46 51.90
N ARG A 5 22.93 71.08 51.65
CA ARG A 5 22.48 69.69 51.58
C ARG A 5 22.67 69.17 50.15
N LYS A 6 23.52 68.15 49.98
CA LYS A 6 23.68 67.41 48.71
C LYS A 6 22.54 66.39 48.56
N LEU A 7 21.76 66.51 47.50
CA LEU A 7 20.80 65.49 47.05
C LEU A 7 21.56 64.44 46.21
N LYS A 8 21.53 63.16 46.61
CA LYS A 8 22.03 62.03 45.79
C LYS A 8 20.87 61.52 44.93
N VAL A 9 21.03 61.55 43.61
CA VAL A 9 20.11 60.95 42.64
C VAL A 9 20.66 59.57 42.26
N CYS A 10 19.91 58.51 42.55
CA CYS A 10 20.20 57.14 42.09
C CYS A 10 19.65 56.96 40.67
N LEU A 11 20.53 56.73 39.68
CA LEU A 11 20.14 56.30 38.34
C LEU A 11 19.95 54.79 38.32
N ILE A 12 18.72 54.32 38.07
CA ILE A 12 18.41 52.92 37.81
C ILE A 12 18.61 52.66 36.31
N TYR A 13 19.59 51.83 35.96
CA TYR A 13 19.77 51.34 34.58
C TYR A 13 18.74 50.25 34.29
N PHE A 14 17.80 50.52 33.37
CA PHE A 14 16.94 49.49 32.79
C PHE A 14 17.70 48.75 31.69
N CYS A 15 18.00 47.47 31.92
CA CYS A 15 18.59 46.58 30.91
C CYS A 15 17.46 46.02 30.02
N VAL A 16 17.35 46.50 28.78
CA VAL A 16 16.37 46.00 27.80
C VAL A 16 16.94 44.74 27.14
N ILE A 17 16.48 43.57 27.60
CA ILE A 17 16.76 42.29 26.95
C ILE A 17 16.01 42.25 25.61
N HIS A 18 16.74 42.36 24.51
CA HIS A 18 16.18 42.12 23.17
C HIS A 18 16.03 40.62 22.96
N ALA A 19 14.82 40.10 23.18
CA ALA A 19 14.45 38.77 22.73
C ALA A 19 14.51 38.75 21.19
N LYS A 20 15.50 38.05 20.63
CA LYS A 20 15.50 37.72 19.20
C LYS A 20 14.33 36.77 18.95
N VAL A 21 13.25 37.32 18.40
CA VAL A 21 12.17 36.53 17.82
C VAL A 21 12.78 35.82 16.60
N GLY A 22 13.10 34.54 16.75
CA GLY A 22 13.43 33.67 15.62
C GLY A 22 12.14 33.48 14.82
N TYR A 23 12.12 34.00 13.59
CA TYR A 23 11.08 33.63 12.64
C TYR A 23 11.22 32.14 12.35
N PRO A 24 10.12 31.36 12.34
CA PRO A 24 10.17 29.98 11.91
C PRO A 24 10.75 29.96 10.49
N GLN A 25 11.85 29.22 10.33
CA GLN A 25 12.43 28.93 9.03
C GLN A 25 11.34 28.21 8.22
N SER A 26 10.84 28.88 7.17
CA SER A 26 9.98 28.24 6.17
C SER A 26 10.66 26.93 5.78
N ALA A 27 9.96 25.80 5.92
CA ALA A 27 10.38 24.57 5.29
C ALA A 27 10.65 24.90 3.82
N ALA A 28 11.85 24.61 3.32
CA ALA A 28 12.17 24.85 1.93
C ALA A 28 11.17 24.04 1.09
N ILE A 29 10.51 24.69 0.14
CA ILE A 29 9.67 24.00 -0.83
C ILE A 29 10.62 23.14 -1.67
N TYR A 30 10.40 21.83 -1.67
CA TYR A 30 11.19 20.91 -2.49
C TYR A 30 10.95 21.25 -3.97
N GLU A 31 12.03 21.56 -4.70
CA GLU A 31 11.97 21.79 -6.14
C GLU A 31 12.11 20.46 -6.87
N VAL A 32 11.04 20.02 -7.51
CA VAL A 32 11.02 18.73 -8.19
C VAL A 32 11.85 18.81 -9.48
N PRO A 33 12.83 17.91 -9.69
CA PRO A 33 13.59 17.88 -10.95
C PRO A 33 12.65 17.61 -12.13
N LEU A 34 13.00 18.15 -13.30
CA LEU A 34 12.22 17.94 -14.53
C LEU A 34 12.97 17.00 -15.49
N THR A 35 12.21 16.22 -16.23
CA THR A 35 12.69 15.44 -17.39
C THR A 35 13.09 16.34 -18.55
N GLU A 36 13.71 15.75 -19.59
CA GLU A 36 14.01 16.41 -20.86
C GLU A 36 12.75 16.94 -21.59
N PHE A 37 11.56 16.48 -21.20
CA PHE A 37 10.27 16.93 -21.72
C PHE A 37 9.62 18.02 -20.88
N GLY A 38 10.26 18.45 -19.77
CA GLY A 38 9.73 19.47 -18.87
C GLY A 38 8.66 18.98 -17.89
N HIS A 39 8.44 17.66 -17.79
CA HIS A 39 7.56 17.06 -16.77
C HIS A 39 8.32 16.77 -15.48
N PRO A 40 7.68 16.83 -14.29
CA PRO A 40 8.26 16.37 -13.04
C PRO A 40 8.84 14.96 -13.15
N ASP A 41 10.07 14.74 -12.71
CA ASP A 41 10.80 13.48 -12.84
C ASP A 41 10.49 12.52 -11.70
N LEU A 42 9.62 11.54 -11.96
CA LEU A 42 9.26 10.48 -11.01
C LEU A 42 10.08 9.20 -11.23
N GLN A 43 11.03 9.21 -12.17
CA GLN A 43 11.76 8.01 -12.55
C GLN A 43 12.55 7.43 -11.39
N GLY A 44 12.55 6.11 -11.33
CA GLY A 44 13.29 5.39 -10.31
C GLY A 44 12.60 4.14 -9.87
N VAL A 45 13.21 3.51 -8.87
CA VAL A 45 12.68 2.34 -8.21
C VAL A 45 12.24 2.75 -6.82
N TRP A 46 11.00 2.44 -6.48
CA TRP A 46 10.30 2.89 -5.29
C TRP A 46 9.75 1.70 -4.52
N THR A 47 9.70 1.81 -3.20
CA THR A 47 9.16 0.78 -2.31
C THR A 47 8.29 1.40 -1.24
N ASP A 48 7.22 0.72 -0.86
CA ASP A 48 6.24 1.26 0.10
C ASP A 48 6.46 0.72 1.53
N GLN A 49 7.76 0.64 1.92
CA GLN A 49 8.47 0.11 3.13
C GLN A 49 7.79 -0.07 4.51
N THR A 50 6.47 0.00 4.70
CA THR A 50 5.86 0.38 5.99
C THR A 50 4.98 -0.67 6.68
N MET A 51 4.99 -0.67 8.01
CA MET A 51 4.08 -1.40 8.90
C MET A 51 2.67 -0.78 8.97
N THR A 52 2.46 0.44 8.46
CA THR A 52 1.15 1.10 8.48
C THR A 52 0.10 0.21 7.81
N PRO A 53 -0.91 -0.28 8.55
CA PRO A 53 -1.91 -1.18 8.01
C PRO A 53 -2.82 -0.44 7.03
N LEU A 54 -3.48 -1.17 6.12
CA LEU A 54 -4.49 -0.57 5.24
C LEU A 54 -5.62 0.07 6.06
N GLU A 55 -6.29 -0.75 6.87
CA GLU A 55 -7.39 -0.33 7.74
C GLU A 55 -6.89 -0.12 9.17
N ARG A 56 -7.51 0.84 9.86
CA ARG A 56 -7.19 1.12 11.26
C ARG A 56 -7.61 -0.03 12.17
N PRO A 57 -6.75 -0.45 13.11
CA PRO A 57 -7.16 -1.37 14.17
C PRO A 57 -8.40 -0.85 14.91
N VAL A 58 -9.41 -1.71 15.07
CA VAL A 58 -10.69 -1.35 15.73
C VAL A 58 -10.47 -0.79 17.13
N SER A 59 -9.46 -1.28 17.85
CA SER A 59 -9.09 -0.82 19.20
C SER A 59 -8.64 0.64 19.27
N LEU A 60 -8.24 1.25 18.15
CA LEU A 60 -7.78 2.63 18.10
C LEU A 60 -8.92 3.63 17.80
N GLY A 61 -10.09 3.15 17.39
CA GLY A 61 -11.23 4.02 17.06
C GLY A 61 -10.86 5.11 16.05
N LEU A 62 -11.03 6.38 16.43
CA LEU A 62 -10.73 7.54 15.57
C LEU A 62 -9.29 8.06 15.71
N LYS A 63 -8.40 7.37 16.45
CA LYS A 63 -7.01 7.80 16.60
C LYS A 63 -6.27 7.64 15.27
N SER A 64 -6.04 8.75 14.57
CA SER A 64 -5.44 8.76 13.22
C SER A 64 -3.92 8.66 13.20
N GLN A 65 -3.25 8.99 14.31
CA GLN A 65 -1.78 9.06 14.38
C GLN A 65 -1.23 8.34 15.61
N TYR A 66 -0.09 7.68 15.44
CA TYR A 66 0.74 7.17 16.53
C TYR A 66 1.68 8.26 17.06
N THR A 67 1.98 8.19 18.35
CA THR A 67 3.10 8.92 18.94
C THR A 67 4.42 8.18 18.67
N LEU A 68 5.55 8.87 18.76
CA LEU A 68 6.87 8.24 18.58
C LEU A 68 7.13 7.10 19.58
N LEU A 69 6.63 7.23 20.81
CA LEU A 69 6.74 6.18 21.81
C LEU A 69 5.98 4.92 21.40
N GLU A 70 4.76 5.07 20.88
CA GLU A 70 3.97 3.93 20.39
C GLU A 70 4.61 3.27 19.17
N ILE A 71 5.22 4.06 18.27
CA ILE A 71 5.99 3.53 17.15
C ILE A 71 7.14 2.69 17.66
N GLU A 72 7.96 3.21 18.59
CA GLU A 72 9.08 2.47 19.18
C GLU A 72 8.63 1.14 19.82
N GLU A 73 7.52 1.17 20.56
CA GLU A 73 6.93 -0.04 21.16
C GLU A 73 6.48 -1.06 20.10
N LEU A 74 5.78 -0.61 19.06
CA LEU A 74 5.25 -1.48 18.00
C LEU A 74 6.36 -2.08 17.11
N GLU A 75 7.33 -1.27 16.73
CA GLU A 75 8.51 -1.70 15.97
C GLU A 75 9.36 -2.66 16.79
N GLY A 76 9.61 -2.35 18.07
CA GLY A 76 10.32 -3.23 19.00
C GLY A 76 9.61 -4.57 19.17
N ALA A 77 8.29 -4.57 19.36
CA ALA A 77 7.49 -5.79 19.44
C ALA A 77 7.56 -6.61 18.14
N ARG A 78 7.52 -5.95 16.96
CA ARG A 78 7.66 -6.62 15.66
C ARG A 78 9.05 -7.23 15.48
N GLN A 79 10.10 -6.54 15.92
CA GLN A 79 11.46 -7.05 15.86
C GLN A 79 11.63 -8.30 16.71
N VAL A 80 11.13 -8.29 17.96
CA VAL A 80 11.15 -9.46 18.85
C VAL A 80 10.39 -10.64 18.25
N ALA A 81 9.20 -10.38 17.67
CA ALA A 81 8.42 -11.43 17.02
C ALA A 81 9.14 -12.03 15.80
N THR A 82 9.79 -11.20 15.00
CA THR A 82 10.57 -11.62 13.83
C THR A 82 11.78 -12.46 14.24
N GLU A 83 12.51 -12.04 15.26
CA GLU A 83 13.65 -12.80 15.79
C GLU A 83 13.21 -14.17 16.33
N LYS A 84 12.09 -14.21 17.07
CA LYS A 84 11.51 -15.47 17.53
C LYS A 84 11.10 -16.39 16.38
N ALA A 85 10.55 -15.85 15.29
CA ALA A 85 10.13 -16.63 14.12
C ALA A 85 11.32 -17.22 13.33
N ARG A 86 12.49 -16.58 13.41
CA ARG A 86 13.74 -17.03 12.78
C ARG A 86 14.51 -18.06 13.61
N GLN A 87 14.12 -18.29 14.85
CA GLN A 87 14.78 -19.31 15.68
C GLN A 87 14.64 -20.70 15.06
N PRO A 88 15.69 -21.55 15.14
CA PRO A 88 15.62 -22.92 14.67
C PRO A 88 14.44 -23.68 15.27
N LEU A 89 13.76 -24.45 14.44
CA LEU A 89 12.71 -25.34 14.91
C LEU A 89 13.32 -26.51 15.69
N PRO A 90 12.65 -27.04 16.72
CA PRO A 90 13.10 -28.24 17.42
C PRO A 90 13.29 -29.42 16.47
N VAL A 91 14.37 -30.18 16.65
CA VAL A 91 14.71 -31.35 15.81
C VAL A 91 13.67 -32.46 15.95
N ASP A 92 12.98 -32.52 17.08
CA ASP A 92 11.92 -33.48 17.41
C ASP A 92 10.51 -33.00 17.05
N ARG A 93 10.39 -31.92 16.26
CA ARG A 93 9.10 -31.39 15.81
C ARG A 93 8.31 -32.48 15.06
N ARG A 94 7.14 -32.81 15.60
CA ARG A 94 6.18 -33.70 14.95
C ARG A 94 5.46 -33.00 13.79
N PRO A 95 4.97 -33.75 12.79
CA PRO A 95 4.10 -33.19 11.77
C PRO A 95 2.87 -32.51 12.42
N PRO A 96 2.27 -31.50 11.77
CA PRO A 96 1.01 -30.93 12.22
C PRO A 96 -0.05 -32.01 12.45
N PRO A 97 -0.98 -31.82 13.40
CA PRO A 97 -2.09 -32.75 13.58
C PRO A 97 -2.89 -32.88 12.28
N SER A 98 -3.49 -34.06 12.06
CA SER A 98 -4.38 -34.27 10.92
C SER A 98 -5.51 -33.23 10.92
N GLY A 99 -5.79 -32.65 9.76
CA GLY A 99 -6.73 -31.53 9.63
C GLY A 99 -6.19 -30.17 10.07
N GLY A 100 -4.91 -30.09 10.46
CA GLY A 100 -4.25 -28.82 10.77
C GLY A 100 -4.15 -27.91 9.55
N ILE A 101 -4.26 -26.60 9.77
CA ILE A 101 -4.12 -25.59 8.73
C ILE A 101 -2.63 -25.45 8.38
N ILE A 102 -2.28 -25.72 7.14
CA ILE A 102 -0.96 -25.40 6.59
C ILE A 102 -1.04 -24.00 5.98
N THR A 103 -0.21 -23.09 6.46
CA THR A 103 -0.07 -21.73 5.93
C THR A 103 1.28 -21.58 5.24
N GLN A 104 1.51 -20.43 4.61
CA GLN A 104 2.80 -20.04 4.05
C GLN A 104 3.84 -19.70 5.16
N GLN A 105 3.78 -20.35 6.33
CA GLN A 105 4.60 -20.00 7.49
C GLN A 105 6.10 -20.11 7.19
N SER A 106 6.50 -21.08 6.36
CA SER A 106 7.88 -21.17 5.88
C SER A 106 8.30 -19.89 5.16
N ASP A 107 7.51 -19.46 4.17
CA ASP A 107 7.82 -18.27 3.37
C ASP A 107 7.83 -17.01 4.24
N VAL A 108 6.90 -16.91 5.20
CA VAL A 108 6.80 -15.79 6.15
C VAL A 108 7.99 -15.77 7.13
N ASN A 109 8.55 -16.93 7.50
CA ASN A 109 9.69 -17.01 8.41
C ASN A 109 11.02 -16.70 7.72
N PHE A 110 11.14 -17.04 6.42
CA PHE A 110 12.35 -16.78 5.63
C PHE A 110 12.36 -15.39 5.00
N ASN A 111 11.20 -14.89 4.54
CA ASN A 111 11.07 -13.50 4.11
C ASN A 111 11.16 -12.58 5.32
N GLY A 112 11.84 -11.45 5.18
CA GLY A 112 11.78 -10.40 6.18
C GLY A 112 10.34 -9.96 6.41
N LEU A 113 10.02 -9.57 7.64
CA LEU A 113 8.81 -8.84 7.93
C LEU A 113 9.15 -7.37 8.04
N VAL A 114 8.32 -6.55 7.42
CA VAL A 114 8.37 -5.11 7.54
C VAL A 114 8.31 -4.76 9.03
N SER A 115 9.33 -4.05 9.50
CA SER A 115 9.52 -3.76 10.92
C SER A 115 9.55 -2.27 11.25
N LYS A 116 9.36 -1.39 10.26
CA LYS A 116 9.35 0.06 10.45
C LYS A 116 8.02 0.68 10.00
N PHE A 117 7.62 1.77 10.63
CA PHE A 117 6.62 2.69 10.12
C PHE A 117 7.30 3.79 9.32
N VAL A 118 6.70 4.16 8.19
CA VAL A 118 7.14 5.28 7.36
C VAL A 118 6.12 6.41 7.52
N PRO A 119 6.53 7.62 7.91
CA PRO A 119 5.61 8.74 8.05
C PRO A 119 5.11 9.23 6.69
N VAL A 120 3.90 9.79 6.68
CA VAL A 120 3.27 10.44 5.52
C VAL A 120 3.16 11.92 5.83
N PHE A 121 3.84 12.77 5.06
CA PHE A 121 3.96 14.21 5.35
C PHE A 121 4.42 14.51 6.81
N GLY A 122 5.31 13.66 7.34
CA GLY A 122 5.80 13.77 8.72
C GLY A 122 4.89 13.17 9.80
N GLU A 123 3.72 12.63 9.43
CA GLU A 123 2.77 12.03 10.38
C GLU A 123 2.83 10.49 10.35
N TYR A 124 2.88 9.86 11.51
CA TYR A 124 2.83 8.40 11.64
C TYR A 124 1.38 7.92 11.71
N LEU A 125 0.79 7.62 10.55
CA LEU A 125 -0.62 7.22 10.48
C LEU A 125 -0.88 5.84 11.08
N THR A 126 -2.02 5.67 11.74
CA THR A 126 -2.49 4.38 12.28
C THR A 126 -3.14 3.48 11.23
N SER A 127 -3.41 4.03 10.05
CA SER A 127 -3.96 3.37 8.87
C SER A 127 -3.59 4.15 7.62
N ARG A 128 -3.53 3.49 6.47
CA ARG A 128 -3.39 4.21 5.19
C ARG A 128 -4.67 4.87 4.77
N ILE A 129 -5.81 4.25 5.06
CA ILE A 129 -7.12 4.88 4.84
C ILE A 129 -7.22 6.04 5.83
N VAL A 130 -7.38 7.24 5.29
CA VAL A 130 -7.53 8.49 6.04
C VAL A 130 -8.95 9.04 5.93
N GLN A 131 -9.70 8.63 4.90
CA GLN A 131 -11.14 8.87 4.78
C GLN A 131 -11.81 7.57 4.34
N PRO A 132 -12.87 7.09 5.02
CA PRO A 132 -13.56 7.68 6.18
C PRO A 132 -12.69 7.90 7.43
N GLU A 133 -13.16 8.74 8.35
CA GLU A 133 -12.39 9.17 9.54
C GLU A 133 -11.97 8.01 10.44
N ASP A 134 -12.72 6.90 10.46
CA ASP A 134 -12.40 5.69 11.22
C ASP A 134 -11.26 4.87 10.59
N GLY A 135 -10.81 5.25 9.39
CA GLY A 135 -9.70 4.63 8.68
C GLY A 135 -10.04 3.23 8.18
N ARG A 136 -11.31 2.94 7.91
CA ARG A 136 -11.78 1.61 7.48
C ARG A 136 -12.57 1.68 6.18
N LEU A 137 -12.72 0.54 5.52
CA LEU A 137 -13.48 0.48 4.26
C LEU A 137 -15.00 0.57 4.54
N PRO A 138 -15.70 1.58 4.00
CA PRO A 138 -17.13 1.79 4.22
C PRO A 138 -17.95 0.93 3.26
N TYR A 139 -17.97 -0.38 3.49
CA TYR A 139 -18.79 -1.30 2.68
C TYR A 139 -20.28 -1.01 2.87
N LEU A 140 -21.07 -1.13 1.79
CA LEU A 140 -22.52 -1.01 1.84
C LEU A 140 -23.14 -1.98 2.87
N GLU A 141 -24.19 -1.55 3.57
CA GLU A 141 -24.84 -2.36 4.62
C GLU A 141 -25.56 -3.59 4.02
N GLU A 142 -26.08 -3.50 2.79
CA GLU A 142 -26.82 -4.58 2.09
C GLU A 142 -25.92 -5.65 1.46
N ASN A 143 -24.79 -5.98 2.10
CA ASN A 143 -23.84 -7.02 1.71
C ASN A 143 -23.36 -6.90 0.24
N PRO A 144 -22.39 -6.00 -0.05
CA PRO A 144 -21.91 -5.78 -1.40
C PRO A 144 -21.39 -7.08 -2.01
N GLN A 145 -22.03 -7.46 -3.13
CA GLN A 145 -21.77 -8.71 -3.83
C GLN A 145 -20.70 -8.47 -4.88
N ASP A 146 -19.48 -8.89 -4.58
CA ASP A 146 -18.47 -9.01 -5.62
C ASP A 146 -18.70 -10.26 -6.48
N ILE A 147 -17.88 -10.44 -7.51
CA ILE A 147 -18.01 -11.58 -8.42
C ILE A 147 -17.91 -12.95 -7.71
N PHE A 148 -17.13 -13.05 -6.62
CA PHE A 148 -16.97 -14.31 -5.89
C PHE A 148 -18.21 -14.64 -5.07
N ALA A 149 -18.83 -13.63 -4.43
CA ALA A 149 -20.12 -13.80 -3.75
C ALA A 149 -21.24 -14.20 -4.74
N LEU A 150 -21.25 -13.62 -5.94
CA LEU A 150 -22.20 -13.99 -7.00
C LEU A 150 -22.00 -15.44 -7.46
N ARG A 151 -20.75 -15.89 -7.61
CA ARG A 151 -20.43 -17.29 -7.97
C ARG A 151 -20.80 -18.27 -6.86
N GLU A 152 -20.54 -17.93 -5.61
CA GLU A 152 -20.97 -18.73 -4.45
C GLU A 152 -22.50 -18.90 -4.44
N LYS A 153 -23.26 -17.83 -4.67
CA LYS A 153 -24.73 -17.89 -4.82
C LYS A 153 -25.20 -18.75 -6.00
N ALA A 154 -24.42 -18.81 -7.07
CA ALA A 154 -24.69 -19.68 -8.22
C ALA A 154 -24.33 -21.15 -7.96
N GLY A 155 -23.86 -21.50 -6.76
CA GLY A 155 -23.54 -22.87 -6.35
C GLY A 155 -22.09 -23.29 -6.58
N PHE A 156 -21.21 -22.37 -6.96
CA PHE A 156 -19.78 -22.67 -7.13
C PHE A 156 -19.04 -22.58 -5.78
N THR A 157 -18.27 -23.59 -5.48
CA THR A 157 -17.28 -23.56 -4.40
C THR A 157 -16.03 -22.83 -4.86
N ARG A 158 -15.24 -22.29 -3.92
CA ARG A 158 -13.98 -21.56 -4.18
C ARG A 158 -12.90 -22.32 -4.96
N PHE A 159 -13.11 -23.60 -5.24
CA PHE A 159 -12.17 -24.45 -5.98
C PHE A 159 -12.76 -24.95 -7.31
N ASP A 160 -13.98 -24.55 -7.66
CA ASP A 160 -14.60 -24.88 -8.94
C ASP A 160 -14.08 -23.96 -10.04
N GLY A 161 -13.22 -24.54 -10.89
CA GLY A 161 -12.59 -23.85 -12.00
C GLY A 161 -11.54 -22.81 -11.59
N PRO A 162 -10.66 -22.43 -12.51
CA PRO A 162 -9.66 -21.39 -12.22
C PRO A 162 -10.31 -20.03 -12.02
N GLU A 163 -11.46 -19.74 -12.64
CA GLU A 163 -12.16 -18.46 -12.54
C GLU A 163 -12.62 -18.13 -11.13
N ASN A 164 -12.95 -19.12 -10.30
CA ASN A 164 -13.38 -18.87 -8.93
C ASN A 164 -12.22 -18.60 -7.96
N ARG A 165 -10.98 -18.58 -8.47
CA ARG A 165 -9.80 -18.07 -7.76
C ARG A 165 -9.58 -16.59 -8.10
N PRO A 166 -9.19 -15.73 -7.14
CA PRO A 166 -8.93 -14.33 -7.44
C PRO A 166 -7.74 -14.15 -8.40
N ALA A 167 -7.74 -13.04 -9.15
CA ALA A 167 -6.76 -12.81 -10.23
C ALA A 167 -5.30 -12.93 -9.77
N ASN A 168 -4.99 -12.56 -8.54
CA ASN A 168 -3.66 -12.68 -7.97
C ASN A 168 -3.18 -14.13 -7.87
N GLU A 169 -4.04 -15.07 -7.47
CA GLU A 169 -3.66 -16.48 -7.37
C GLU A 169 -3.48 -17.14 -8.74
N ARG A 170 -4.09 -16.55 -9.76
CA ARG A 170 -3.94 -16.96 -11.16
C ARG A 170 -2.77 -16.25 -11.85
N CYS A 171 -2.05 -15.39 -11.12
CA CYS A 171 -1.00 -14.50 -11.63
C CYS A 171 -1.49 -13.62 -12.82
N LEU A 172 -2.79 -13.31 -12.85
CA LEU A 172 -3.45 -12.41 -13.81
C LEU A 172 -3.60 -10.98 -13.25
N GLY A 173 -3.04 -10.74 -12.07
CA GLY A 173 -2.98 -9.45 -11.41
C GLY A 173 -1.95 -9.51 -10.28
N VAL A 174 -1.45 -8.36 -9.84
CA VAL A 174 -0.54 -8.26 -8.69
C VAL A 174 -1.34 -8.57 -7.41
N PRO A 175 -0.83 -9.33 -6.42
CA PRO A 175 -1.45 -9.43 -5.10
C PRO A 175 -1.36 -8.08 -4.41
N GLY A 176 -2.38 -7.25 -4.55
CA GLY A 176 -2.32 -5.95 -3.88
C GLY A 176 -3.11 -4.83 -4.50
N GLN A 177 -4.27 -5.16 -5.06
CA GLN A 177 -5.29 -4.25 -5.56
C GLN A 177 -4.91 -3.46 -6.83
N LEU A 178 -5.97 -2.99 -7.49
CA LEU A 178 -6.10 -1.56 -7.80
C LEU A 178 -5.01 -0.73 -7.14
N PRO A 179 -4.26 0.01 -7.94
CA PRO A 179 -2.86 0.31 -7.72
C PRO A 179 -2.42 0.30 -6.24
N LEU A 180 -1.56 -0.65 -5.86
CA LEU A 180 -0.75 -0.76 -4.62
C LEU A 180 -1.38 -0.44 -3.24
N ILE A 181 -2.69 -0.25 -3.10
CA ILE A 181 -3.28 0.11 -1.80
C ILE A 181 -3.22 -1.09 -0.82
N VAL A 182 -3.23 -2.34 -1.31
CA VAL A 182 -3.14 -3.54 -0.46
C VAL A 182 -1.75 -4.08 -0.42
N GLN A 183 -1.24 -4.16 0.79
CA GLN A 183 0.00 -4.85 1.07
C GLN A 183 -0.20 -6.29 1.52
N LEU A 184 0.78 -7.10 1.11
CA LEU A 184 1.19 -8.26 1.88
C LEU A 184 2.13 -7.80 2.99
N PRO A 185 2.01 -8.32 4.23
CA PRO A 185 2.84 -7.92 5.36
C PRO A 185 4.28 -8.44 5.27
N LEU A 186 4.74 -8.81 4.07
CA LEU A 186 6.02 -9.44 3.80
C LEU A 186 6.96 -8.43 3.13
N ASP A 187 8.22 -8.44 3.53
CA ASP A 187 9.28 -7.79 2.77
C ASP A 187 9.47 -8.52 1.42
N GLY A 188 9.94 -7.78 0.42
CA GLY A 188 10.35 -8.34 -0.86
C GLY A 188 9.60 -7.77 -2.07
N PRO A 189 9.61 -8.49 -3.20
CA PRO A 189 9.29 -7.95 -4.53
C PRO A 189 7.83 -7.48 -4.67
N TRP A 190 6.94 -7.93 -3.79
CA TRP A 190 5.50 -7.55 -3.76
C TRP A 190 5.27 -6.05 -3.57
N ARG A 191 6.29 -5.32 -3.15
CA ARG A 191 6.19 -3.96 -2.63
C ARG A 191 7.05 -2.94 -3.39
N ASN A 192 7.75 -3.40 -4.42
CA ASN A 192 8.66 -2.60 -5.21
C ASN A 192 8.06 -2.33 -6.58
N ILE A 193 8.17 -1.07 -7.02
CA ILE A 193 7.82 -0.64 -8.37
C ILE A 193 8.96 0.12 -9.01
N GLN A 194 8.99 0.12 -10.34
CA GLN A 194 9.78 1.05 -11.12
C GLN A 194 8.85 1.96 -11.90
N ILE A 195 9.12 3.26 -11.84
CA ILE A 195 8.47 4.26 -12.67
C ILE A 195 9.43 4.62 -13.79
N ILE A 196 8.92 4.52 -15.02
CA ILE A 196 9.60 4.91 -16.26
C ILE A 196 8.66 5.88 -16.97
N GLN A 197 9.15 7.00 -17.46
CA GLN A 197 8.28 7.98 -18.11
C GLN A 197 8.93 8.56 -19.36
N ASN A 198 8.10 9.07 -20.26
CA ASN A 198 8.52 9.89 -21.39
C ASN A 198 7.48 10.99 -21.62
N GLU A 199 7.57 11.69 -22.74
CA GLU A 199 6.62 12.75 -23.13
C GLU A 199 5.15 12.31 -23.08
N LYS A 200 4.84 11.04 -23.38
CA LYS A 200 3.47 10.56 -23.66
C LYS A 200 2.95 9.49 -22.71
N TYR A 201 3.83 8.84 -21.96
CA TYR A 201 3.48 7.69 -21.15
C TYR A 201 4.23 7.69 -19.82
N VAL A 202 3.57 7.17 -18.79
CA VAL A 202 4.20 6.70 -17.56
C VAL A 202 3.95 5.21 -17.46
N VAL A 203 5.00 4.42 -17.30
CA VAL A 203 4.94 2.99 -17.06
C VAL A 203 5.26 2.74 -15.60
N ILE A 204 4.35 2.05 -14.92
CA ILE A 204 4.55 1.56 -13.56
C ILE A 204 4.73 0.05 -13.66
N TYR A 205 5.95 -0.38 -13.39
CA TYR A 205 6.37 -1.76 -13.45
C TYR A 205 6.47 -2.34 -12.04
N GLY A 206 5.65 -3.34 -11.72
CA GLY A 206 5.73 -4.04 -10.44
C GLY A 206 6.73 -5.20 -10.50
N GLU A 207 7.59 -5.32 -9.48
CA GLU A 207 8.59 -6.41 -9.41
C GLU A 207 7.91 -7.78 -9.28
N TYR A 208 6.88 -7.88 -8.44
CA TYR A 208 6.13 -9.13 -8.28
C TYR A 208 5.12 -9.35 -9.41
N HIS A 209 5.13 -10.56 -9.98
CA HIS A 209 4.41 -10.94 -11.22
C HIS A 209 4.86 -10.20 -12.48
N THR A 210 6.02 -9.49 -12.48
CA THR A 210 6.62 -8.83 -13.65
C THR A 210 5.57 -8.15 -14.53
N SER A 211 4.83 -7.21 -13.95
CA SER A 211 3.63 -6.63 -14.58
C SER A 211 3.81 -5.15 -14.90
N SER A 212 3.49 -4.76 -16.14
CA SER A 212 3.58 -3.37 -16.60
C SER A 212 2.19 -2.73 -16.70
N ARG A 213 1.95 -1.66 -15.94
CA ARG A 213 0.80 -0.78 -16.15
C ARG A 213 1.23 0.43 -16.97
N ILE A 214 0.57 0.65 -18.10
CA ILE A 214 0.84 1.77 -18.99
C ILE A 214 -0.21 2.85 -18.75
N VAL A 215 0.23 4.03 -18.32
CA VAL A 215 -0.56 5.24 -18.14
C VAL A 215 -0.32 6.16 -19.33
N ARG A 216 -1.37 6.52 -20.06
CA ARG A 216 -1.29 7.46 -21.19
C ARG A 216 -1.44 8.89 -20.69
N LEU A 217 -0.50 9.76 -21.01
CA LEU A 217 -0.54 11.16 -20.59
C LEU A 217 -1.44 11.98 -21.53
N ASN A 218 -2.27 12.86 -20.95
CA ASN A 218 -3.08 13.86 -21.63
C ASN A 218 -3.95 13.30 -22.78
N GLY A 219 -4.49 12.09 -22.59
CA GLY A 219 -5.40 11.46 -23.54
C GLY A 219 -6.75 11.12 -22.90
N ASP A 220 -7.68 10.61 -23.70
CA ASP A 220 -8.98 10.17 -23.21
C ASP A 220 -9.00 8.66 -22.94
N HIS A 221 -9.89 8.25 -22.04
CA HIS A 221 -10.25 6.85 -21.92
C HIS A 221 -10.82 6.33 -23.24
N PHE A 222 -10.57 5.06 -23.55
CA PHE A 222 -11.16 4.46 -24.75
C PHE A 222 -12.68 4.34 -24.60
N GLU A 223 -13.43 4.66 -25.64
CA GLU A 223 -14.89 4.49 -25.70
C GLU A 223 -15.30 3.74 -26.99
N PRO A 224 -16.02 2.60 -26.91
CA PRO A 224 -16.40 1.91 -25.68
C PRO A 224 -15.18 1.31 -24.98
N SER A 225 -15.11 1.47 -23.66
CA SER A 225 -14.07 0.80 -22.86
C SER A 225 -14.42 -0.68 -22.70
N PHE A 226 -13.39 -1.53 -22.59
CA PHE A 226 -13.55 -2.93 -22.23
C PHE A 226 -12.79 -3.23 -20.94
N PRO A 227 -13.30 -4.10 -20.05
CA PRO A 227 -12.65 -4.41 -18.79
C PRO A 227 -11.25 -5.02 -18.97
N LYS A 228 -10.23 -4.42 -18.36
CA LYS A 228 -8.84 -4.90 -18.33
C LYS A 228 -8.45 -5.32 -16.91
N PHE A 229 -7.49 -6.23 -16.76
CA PHE A 229 -7.02 -6.62 -15.42
C PHE A 229 -6.46 -5.43 -14.63
N PHE A 230 -5.71 -4.53 -15.27
CA PHE A 230 -5.18 -3.31 -14.64
C PHE A 230 -6.00 -2.05 -14.94
N GLY A 231 -7.20 -2.20 -15.51
CA GLY A 231 -8.00 -1.07 -15.97
C GLY A 231 -7.41 -0.33 -17.17
N ASP A 232 -8.04 0.77 -17.55
CA ASP A 232 -7.55 1.74 -18.51
C ASP A 232 -7.13 3.00 -17.76
N SER A 233 -5.84 3.36 -17.82
CA SER A 233 -5.26 4.48 -17.05
C SER A 233 -4.95 5.69 -17.93
N ILE A 234 -5.42 6.85 -17.51
CA ILE A 234 -5.10 8.17 -18.06
C ILE A 234 -4.39 9.01 -17.00
N GLY A 235 -3.28 9.62 -17.37
CA GLY A 235 -2.50 10.49 -16.51
C GLY A 235 -2.46 11.93 -17.01
N TYR A 236 -2.30 12.88 -16.10
CA TYR A 236 -2.02 14.28 -16.40
C TYR A 236 -1.29 14.94 -15.22
N TRP A 237 -0.67 16.10 -15.45
CA TRP A 237 0.12 16.80 -14.43
C TRP A 237 -0.70 17.94 -13.80
N GLU A 238 -0.77 17.98 -12.47
CA GLU A 238 -1.26 19.10 -11.66
C GLU A 238 -0.09 19.70 -10.88
N GLY A 239 0.57 20.70 -11.45
CA GLY A 239 1.85 21.19 -10.92
C GLY A 239 2.89 20.07 -10.94
N ASP A 240 3.47 19.76 -9.78
CA ASP A 240 4.47 18.70 -9.64
C ASP A 240 3.87 17.30 -9.40
N THR A 241 2.54 17.18 -9.41
CA THR A 241 1.83 15.92 -9.11
C THR A 241 1.40 15.23 -10.38
N LEU A 242 1.75 13.94 -10.55
CA LEU A 242 1.10 13.10 -11.55
C LEU A 242 -0.23 12.62 -11.00
N VAL A 243 -1.32 12.98 -11.66
CA VAL A 243 -2.65 12.46 -11.37
C VAL A 243 -2.99 11.38 -12.37
N VAL A 244 -3.40 10.20 -11.89
CA VAL A 244 -3.78 9.06 -12.73
C VAL A 244 -5.21 8.65 -12.41
N HIS A 245 -6.11 8.74 -13.39
CA HIS A 245 -7.46 8.16 -13.30
C HIS A 245 -7.48 6.81 -14.02
N THR A 246 -7.96 5.78 -13.33
CA THR A 246 -8.11 4.44 -13.87
C THR A 246 -9.54 3.95 -13.68
N LYS A 247 -10.15 3.45 -14.76
CA LYS A 247 -11.48 2.83 -14.75
C LYS A 247 -11.49 1.54 -15.59
N SER A 248 -12.65 0.91 -15.73
CA SER A 248 -12.84 -0.29 -16.58
C SER A 248 -12.00 -1.49 -16.13
N PHE A 249 -12.05 -1.81 -14.84
CA PHE A 249 -11.42 -3.00 -14.30
C PHE A 249 -12.27 -4.25 -14.56
N ARG A 250 -11.61 -5.39 -14.74
CA ARG A 250 -12.29 -6.69 -14.65
C ARG A 250 -12.77 -6.92 -13.22
N GLN A 251 -14.01 -7.38 -13.07
CA GLN A 251 -14.56 -7.81 -11.78
C GLN A 251 -13.72 -8.88 -11.05
N ASP A 252 -12.93 -9.66 -11.80
CA ASP A 252 -12.01 -10.67 -11.24
C ASP A 252 -10.86 -10.05 -10.41
N GLN A 253 -10.70 -8.71 -10.42
CA GLN A 253 -9.80 -7.97 -9.53
C GLN A 253 -10.29 -7.89 -8.07
N SER A 254 -11.58 -8.17 -7.83
CA SER A 254 -12.08 -8.27 -6.48
C SER A 254 -11.30 -9.32 -5.69
N ASN A 255 -11.14 -9.11 -4.39
CA ASN A 255 -10.52 -10.08 -3.51
C ASN A 255 -10.96 -9.85 -2.05
N ARG A 256 -10.48 -10.69 -1.15
CA ARG A 256 -10.87 -10.62 0.28
C ARG A 256 -10.42 -9.33 0.99
N ARG A 257 -9.38 -8.65 0.50
CA ARG A 257 -8.81 -7.44 1.12
C ARG A 257 -9.41 -6.15 0.55
N LEU A 258 -9.81 -6.16 -0.72
CA LEU A 258 -10.70 -5.17 -1.33
C LEU A 258 -11.75 -5.89 -2.15
N ARG A 259 -13.00 -5.80 -1.71
CA ARG A 259 -14.08 -6.13 -2.63
C ARG A 259 -14.22 -5.02 -3.65
N SER A 260 -14.49 -5.40 -4.90
CA SER A 260 -14.76 -4.46 -5.97
C SER A 260 -15.70 -5.04 -7.03
N SER A 261 -16.30 -4.16 -7.81
CA SER A 261 -17.19 -4.44 -8.93
C SER A 261 -16.58 -3.93 -10.24
N GLN A 262 -17.37 -3.88 -11.31
CA GLN A 262 -16.98 -3.26 -12.58
C GLN A 262 -17.10 -1.73 -12.55
N SER A 263 -17.87 -1.18 -11.60
CA SER A 263 -18.10 0.26 -11.41
C SER A 263 -16.97 0.96 -10.65
N LEU A 264 -15.89 0.23 -10.44
CA LEU A 264 -14.72 0.65 -9.72
C LEU A 264 -13.89 1.66 -10.51
N GLU A 265 -13.57 2.76 -9.84
CA GLU A 265 -12.67 3.78 -10.33
C GLU A 265 -11.65 4.16 -9.25
N VAL A 266 -10.46 4.54 -9.70
CA VAL A 266 -9.36 4.93 -8.84
C VAL A 266 -8.70 6.17 -9.40
N VAL A 267 -8.51 7.17 -8.54
CA VAL A 267 -7.68 8.34 -8.83
C VAL A 267 -6.45 8.29 -7.93
N GLU A 268 -5.28 8.33 -8.52
CA GLU A 268 -3.99 8.31 -7.85
C GLU A 268 -3.31 9.67 -8.00
N ARG A 269 -2.59 10.11 -6.96
CA ARG A 269 -1.77 11.31 -6.99
C ARG A 269 -0.39 10.97 -6.50
N TYR A 270 0.59 11.07 -7.39
CA TYR A 270 2.01 10.84 -7.09
C TYR A 270 2.69 12.20 -6.92
N THR A 271 3.04 12.54 -5.68
CA THR A 271 3.58 13.84 -5.30
C THR A 271 4.98 13.65 -4.73
N PRO A 272 6.06 14.01 -5.45
CA PRO A 272 7.40 14.05 -4.90
C PRO A 272 7.48 15.03 -3.74
N VAL A 273 8.06 14.59 -2.62
CA VAL A 273 8.26 15.44 -1.43
C VAL A 273 9.74 15.59 -1.06
N SER A 274 10.59 14.72 -1.58
CA SER A 274 12.05 14.86 -1.58
C SER A 274 12.67 14.01 -2.69
N ASP A 275 14.01 14.05 -2.83
CA ASP A 275 14.73 13.17 -3.76
C ASP A 275 14.47 11.68 -3.49
N ASN A 276 14.14 11.31 -2.24
CA ASN A 276 14.02 9.94 -1.79
C ASN A 276 12.61 9.55 -1.33
N GLU A 277 11.65 10.48 -1.36
CA GLU A 277 10.28 10.23 -0.89
C GLU A 277 9.27 10.81 -1.87
N MET A 278 8.24 10.02 -2.15
CA MET A 278 7.08 10.42 -2.92
C MET A 278 5.83 9.98 -2.16
N VAL A 279 4.90 10.89 -1.93
CA VAL A 279 3.60 10.53 -1.34
C VAL A 279 2.66 10.11 -2.45
N LEU A 280 2.06 8.95 -2.28
CA LEU A 280 1.02 8.41 -3.13
C LEU A 280 -0.31 8.50 -2.39
N GLU A 281 -1.22 9.31 -2.92
CA GLU A 281 -2.59 9.39 -2.46
C GLU A 281 -3.52 8.67 -3.43
N PHE A 282 -4.56 8.03 -2.89
CA PHE A 282 -5.58 7.34 -3.65
C PHE A 282 -6.96 7.84 -3.26
N GLU A 283 -7.84 7.94 -4.25
CA GLU A 283 -9.28 8.05 -4.07
C GLU A 283 -9.95 6.89 -4.81
N ILE A 284 -10.59 6.00 -4.05
CA ILE A 284 -11.31 4.82 -4.58
C ILE A 284 -12.80 5.10 -4.52
N SER A 285 -13.50 4.80 -5.61
CA SER A 285 -14.96 4.79 -5.66
C SER A 285 -15.47 3.53 -6.32
N ASP A 286 -16.47 2.91 -5.69
CA ASP A 286 -17.19 1.77 -6.24
C ASP A 286 -18.61 1.79 -5.69
N PRO A 287 -19.58 2.40 -6.39
CA PRO A 287 -20.93 2.61 -5.85
C PRO A 287 -21.70 1.31 -5.62
N ASP A 288 -21.26 0.18 -6.20
CA ASP A 288 -21.87 -1.13 -5.98
C ASP A 288 -21.30 -1.83 -4.74
N ILE A 289 -20.21 -1.31 -4.16
CA ILE A 289 -19.47 -1.95 -3.06
C ILE A 289 -19.31 -1.05 -1.83
N LEU A 290 -19.05 0.24 -2.04
CA LEU A 290 -18.69 1.22 -1.01
C LEU A 290 -19.79 2.28 -0.88
N SER A 291 -20.13 2.65 0.36
CA SER A 291 -21.14 3.68 0.65
C SER A 291 -20.62 5.11 0.41
N GLU A 292 -19.30 5.30 0.43
CA GLU A 292 -18.65 6.57 0.14
C GLU A 292 -17.25 6.34 -0.46
N LYS A 293 -16.64 7.42 -0.96
CA LYS A 293 -15.29 7.37 -1.51
C LYS A 293 -14.27 7.13 -0.39
N VAL A 294 -13.28 6.29 -0.67
CA VAL A 294 -12.19 5.98 0.26
C VAL A 294 -10.96 6.76 -0.16
N LYS A 295 -10.36 7.52 0.76
CA LYS A 295 -9.05 8.12 0.55
C LYS A 295 -7.98 7.41 1.34
N SER A 296 -6.87 7.11 0.67
CA SER A 296 -5.71 6.47 1.26
C SER A 296 -4.43 7.23 0.95
N ARG A 297 -3.44 7.16 1.84
CA ARG A 297 -2.13 7.77 1.65
C ARG A 297 -1.02 6.83 2.08
N ILE A 298 0.10 6.88 1.36
CA ILE A 298 1.32 6.16 1.70
C ILE A 298 2.54 6.90 1.16
N THR A 299 3.66 6.78 1.85
CA THR A 299 4.96 7.23 1.35
C THR A 299 5.65 6.09 0.62
N LEU A 300 6.07 6.36 -0.60
CA LEU A 300 6.99 5.55 -1.38
C LEU A 300 8.41 6.07 -1.15
N GLU A 301 9.28 5.20 -0.68
CA GLU A 301 10.71 5.50 -0.48
C GLU A 301 11.49 5.04 -1.72
N ARG A 302 12.46 5.82 -2.16
CA ARG A 302 13.37 5.43 -3.24
C ARG A 302 14.22 4.24 -2.76
N MET A 303 14.34 3.20 -3.57
CA MET A 303 15.21 2.08 -3.25
C MET A 303 16.68 2.54 -3.21
N PRO A 304 17.47 2.08 -2.23
CA PRO A 304 18.88 2.44 -2.11
C PRO A 304 19.68 2.15 -3.38
N GLU A 305 20.71 2.97 -3.63
CA GLU A 305 21.62 2.78 -4.76
C GLU A 305 22.21 1.35 -4.76
N GLY A 306 22.31 0.76 -5.95
CA GLY A 306 22.82 -0.60 -6.14
C GLY A 306 21.77 -1.71 -5.95
N GLN A 307 20.62 -1.43 -5.34
CA GLN A 307 19.49 -2.36 -5.38
C GLN A 307 18.84 -2.37 -6.77
N ARG A 308 18.27 -3.52 -7.13
CA ARG A 308 17.64 -3.76 -8.44
C ARG A 308 16.33 -4.46 -8.23
N LEU A 309 15.41 -4.27 -9.17
CA LEU A 309 14.29 -5.17 -9.31
C LEU A 309 14.78 -6.50 -9.87
N TYR A 310 14.30 -7.60 -9.28
CA TYR A 310 14.56 -8.94 -9.76
C TYR A 310 13.33 -9.51 -10.47
N GLU A 311 13.56 -10.50 -11.32
CA GLU A 311 12.46 -11.26 -11.89
C GLU A 311 11.74 -12.04 -10.79
N SER A 312 10.40 -11.94 -10.77
CA SER A 312 9.55 -12.66 -9.83
C SER A 312 8.55 -13.56 -10.56
N GLY A 313 8.93 -14.82 -10.75
CA GLY A 313 8.11 -15.84 -11.38
C GLY A 313 7.09 -16.47 -10.43
N CYS A 314 5.83 -16.03 -10.49
CA CYS A 314 4.71 -16.61 -9.70
C CYS A 314 4.51 -18.12 -9.91
N HIS A 315 4.79 -18.62 -11.12
CA HIS A 315 4.49 -19.98 -11.54
C HIS A 315 5.68 -20.94 -11.45
N GLU A 316 6.90 -20.40 -11.42
CA GLU A 316 8.10 -21.20 -11.58
C GLU A 316 8.33 -22.08 -10.36
N GLY A 317 8.38 -23.40 -10.56
CA GLY A 317 8.56 -24.36 -9.48
C GLY A 317 7.31 -24.62 -8.62
N ASN A 318 6.11 -24.15 -9.01
CA ASN A 318 4.89 -24.44 -8.25
C ASN A 318 4.42 -25.89 -8.44
N TYR A 319 4.94 -26.80 -7.60
CA TYR A 319 4.56 -28.22 -7.55
C TYR A 319 3.26 -28.50 -6.77
N SER A 320 2.75 -27.49 -6.04
CA SER A 320 1.54 -27.62 -5.24
C SER A 320 0.31 -27.80 -6.12
N LEU A 321 0.23 -27.13 -7.27
CA LEU A 321 -0.93 -27.22 -8.16
C LEU A 321 -1.17 -28.65 -8.70
N PRO A 322 -0.17 -29.37 -9.26
CA PRO A 322 -0.33 -30.79 -9.59
C PRO A 322 -0.80 -31.65 -8.42
N SER A 323 -0.28 -31.39 -7.21
CA SER A 323 -0.61 -32.16 -6.00
C SER A 323 -2.06 -31.94 -5.55
N ILE A 324 -2.54 -30.69 -5.61
CA ILE A 324 -3.93 -30.31 -5.32
C ILE A 324 -4.87 -30.97 -6.33
N LEU A 325 -4.54 -30.91 -7.63
CA LEU A 325 -5.35 -31.53 -8.69
C LEU A 325 -5.40 -33.05 -8.54
N ALA A 326 -4.29 -33.70 -8.18
CA ALA A 326 -4.27 -35.13 -7.89
C ALA A 326 -5.17 -35.50 -6.70
N GLY A 327 -5.17 -34.68 -5.64
CA GLY A 327 -6.08 -34.83 -4.51
C GLY A 327 -7.56 -34.73 -4.92
N ALA A 328 -7.90 -33.76 -5.77
CA ALA A 328 -9.25 -33.63 -6.31
C ALA A 328 -9.66 -34.85 -7.17
N ARG A 329 -8.78 -35.34 -8.05
CA ARG A 329 -9.03 -36.57 -8.83
C ARG A 329 -9.25 -37.78 -7.92
N ARG A 330 -8.54 -37.86 -6.79
CA ARG A 330 -8.74 -38.92 -5.80
C ARG A 330 -10.13 -38.85 -5.15
N GLN A 331 -10.59 -37.66 -4.78
CA GLN A 331 -11.94 -37.45 -4.25
C GLN A 331 -13.03 -37.86 -5.24
N GLU A 332 -12.86 -37.54 -6.53
CA GLU A 332 -13.79 -37.96 -7.59
C GLU A 332 -13.87 -39.49 -7.71
N ILE A 333 -12.73 -40.18 -7.65
CA ILE A 333 -12.68 -41.65 -7.66
C ILE A 333 -13.43 -42.22 -6.45
N GLU A 334 -13.16 -41.73 -5.24
CA GLU A 334 -13.81 -42.21 -4.01
C GLU A 334 -15.33 -41.98 -4.02
N ALA A 335 -15.78 -40.84 -4.54
CA ALA A 335 -17.19 -40.53 -4.73
C ALA A 335 -17.86 -41.45 -5.77
N SER A 336 -17.12 -41.89 -6.81
CA SER A 336 -17.64 -42.82 -7.82
C SER A 336 -17.80 -44.25 -7.30
N LEU A 337 -16.99 -44.65 -6.32
CA LEU A 337 -17.02 -45.98 -5.70
C LEU A 337 -18.09 -46.12 -4.61
N THR A 338 -18.67 -45.01 -4.15
CA THR A 338 -19.72 -44.96 -3.12
C THR A 338 -21.13 -44.74 -3.68
N ARG A 339 -21.27 -44.58 -5.00
CA ARG A 339 -22.55 -44.63 -5.73
C ARG A 339 -22.76 -46.03 -6.28
#